data_AF-A0A8X6KBT1-F1
#
_entry.id   AF-A0A8X6KBT1-F1
#
_cell.length_a   1.000
_cell.length_b   1.000
_cell.length_c   1.000
_cell.angle_alpha   90.00
_cell.angle_beta   90.00
_cell.angle_gamma   90.00
#
_symmetry.space_group_name_H-M   'P 1'
#
loop_
_entity.id
_entity.type
_entity.pdbx_description
1 polymer ?
#
loop_
_entity_poly.entity_id
_entity_poly.type
_entity_poly.pdbx_seq_one_letter_code
_entity_poly.pdbx_strand_id
1 'polypeptide(L)' 'MVKPCWTMLRPLLSEKLRKRVYFHSNVKELLNYFPCSILPVEYGGALKENSEEDWLRKANKEHENYGVTGQPNYF' A
#
# COMPACT_ATOMS: atom_id res chain seq x y z
N MET A 1 13.44 3.99 -14.52
CA MET A 1 12.16 3.92 -15.26
C MET A 1 10.98 4.66 -14.60
N VAL A 2 11.06 5.07 -13.31
CA VAL A 2 9.94 5.74 -12.59
C VAL A 2 9.78 7.26 -12.85
N LYS A 3 10.84 7.93 -13.33
CA LYS A 3 10.87 9.40 -13.49
C LYS A 3 9.86 9.94 -14.53
N PRO A 4 9.68 9.32 -15.71
CA PRO A 4 8.70 9.81 -16.70
C PRO A 4 7.26 9.71 -16.19
N CYS A 5 6.90 8.59 -15.54
CA CYS A 5 5.58 8.37 -14.97
C CYS A 5 5.27 9.38 -13.85
N TRP A 6 6.24 9.69 -12.99
CA TRP A 6 6.08 10.71 -11.96
C TRP A 6 5.84 12.10 -12.56
N THR A 7 6.56 12.48 -13.61
CA THR A 7 6.38 13.78 -14.27
C THR A 7 4.97 13.96 -14.84
N MET A 8 4.37 12.88 -15.37
CA MET A 8 2.99 12.90 -15.86
C MET A 8 1.95 13.00 -14.72
N LEU A 9 2.18 12.31 -13.60
CA LEU A 9 1.25 12.28 -12.45
C LEU A 9 1.35 13.54 -11.58
N ARG A 10 2.55 14.11 -11.42
CA ARG A 10 2.84 15.26 -10.56
C ARG A 10 1.86 16.42 -10.72
N PRO A 11 1.48 16.91 -11.93
CA PRO A 11 0.53 18.01 -12.07
C PRO A 11 -0.86 17.72 -11.47
N LEU A 12 -1.29 16.46 -11.42
CA LEU A 12 -2.59 16.04 -10.88
C LEU A 12 -2.64 16.02 -9.34
N LEU A 13 -1.48 16.01 -8.68
CA LEU A 13 -1.39 15.93 -7.22
C LEU A 13 -1.37 17.33 -6.59
N SER A 14 -2.08 17.49 -5.47
CA SER A 14 -2.00 18.71 -4.64
C SER A 14 -0.61 18.89 -4.02
N GLU A 15 -0.25 20.12 -3.65
CA GLU A 15 1.06 20.39 -3.02
C GLU A 15 1.28 19.56 -1.74
N LYS A 16 0.22 19.36 -0.95
CA LYS A 16 0.24 18.54 0.26
C LYS A 16 0.61 17.09 -0.06
N LEU A 17 0.07 16.54 -1.14
CA LEU A 17 0.31 15.16 -1.53
C LEU A 17 1.70 15.00 -2.17
N ARG A 18 2.13 15.97 -2.99
CA ARG A 18 3.50 15.99 -3.56
C ARG A 18 4.58 15.93 -2.49
N LYS A 19 4.39 16.59 -1.35
CA LYS A 19 5.34 16.58 -0.22
C LYS A 19 5.36 15.28 0.58
N ARG A 20 4.42 14.36 0.34
CA ARG A 20 4.29 13.07 1.06
C ARG A 20 4.73 11.86 0.26
N VAL A 21 5.04 12.03 -1.03
CA VAL A 21 5.54 10.96 -1.90
C VAL A 21 7.07 10.97 -1.82
N TYR A 22 7.64 9.84 -1.38
CA TYR A 22 9.08 9.65 -1.27
C TYR A 22 9.51 8.51 -2.20
N PHE A 23 10.60 8.73 -2.94
CA PHE A 23 11.19 7.72 -3.81
C PHE A 23 12.51 7.26 -3.20
N HIS A 24 12.56 6.01 -2.76
CA HIS A 24 13.74 5.39 -2.17
C HIS A 24 14.51 4.60 -3.24
N SER A 25 15.85 4.65 -3.17
CA SER A 25 16.70 3.88 -4.10
C SER A 25 16.93 2.45 -3.60
N ASN A 26 16.86 2.24 -2.29
CA ASN A 26 17.03 0.95 -1.64
C ASN A 26 15.87 0.68 -0.67
N VAL A 27 15.36 -0.54 -0.69
CA VAL A 27 14.28 -1.02 0.19
C VAL A 27 14.67 -0.92 1.67
N LYS A 28 15.95 -1.05 2.01
CA LYS A 28 16.45 -0.89 3.39
C LYS A 28 16.20 0.50 3.96
N GLU A 29 16.06 1.53 3.13
CA GLU A 29 15.72 2.88 3.59
C GLU A 29 14.33 2.93 4.24
N LEU A 30 13.45 1.98 3.92
CA LEU A 30 12.11 1.88 4.49
C LEU A 30 12.15 1.60 6.01
N LEU A 31 13.18 0.91 6.49
CA LEU A 31 13.39 0.62 7.91
C LEU A 31 13.67 1.87 8.75
N ASN A 32 14.07 2.98 8.12
CA ASN A 32 14.24 4.27 8.81
C ASN A 32 12.90 4.94 9.12
N TYR A 33 11.84 4.57 8.41
CA TYR A 33 10.50 5.16 8.54
C TYR A 33 9.50 4.22 9.21
N PHE A 34 9.67 2.90 9.03
CA PHE A 34 8.78 1.89 9.56
C PHE A 34 9.57 0.85 10.37
N PRO A 35 9.03 0.39 11.53
CA PRO A 35 9.68 -0.64 12.32
C PRO A 35 9.77 -1.97 11.56
N CYS A 36 10.86 -2.71 11.78
CA CYS A 36 11.12 -4.00 11.13
C CYS A 36 10.01 -5.03 11.38
N SER A 37 9.35 -5.00 12.54
CA SER A 37 8.33 -5.96 12.95
C SER A 37 7.05 -5.91 12.10
N ILE A 38 6.73 -4.78 11.47
CA ILE A 38 5.50 -4.62 10.68
C ILE A 38 5.73 -4.79 9.18
N LEU A 39 6.99 -4.80 8.75
CA LEU A 39 7.34 -4.92 7.34
C LEU A 39 7.46 -6.40 6.95
N PRO A 40 6.95 -6.79 5.77
CA PRO A 40 7.20 -8.10 5.19
C PRO A 40 8.69 -8.42 5.06
N VAL A 41 9.02 -9.71 5.16
CA VAL A 41 10.38 -10.21 4.93
C VAL A 41 10.97 -9.80 3.58
N GLU A 42 10.14 -9.70 2.54
CA GLU A 42 10.55 -9.26 1.19
C GLU A 42 11.07 -7.82 1.18
N TYR A 43 10.58 -6.99 2.09
CA TYR A 43 11.03 -5.61 2.27
C TYR A 43 12.13 -5.47 3.34
N GLY A 44 12.73 -6.59 3.77
CA GLY A 44 13.77 -6.61 4.81
C GLY A 44 13.23 -6.50 6.24
N GLY A 45 11.93 -6.72 6.44
CA GLY A 45 11.31 -6.80 7.76
C GLY A 45 11.27 -8.22 8.34
N ALA A 46 10.51 -8.40 9.42
CA ALA A 46 10.38 -9.68 10.14
C ALA A 46 9.01 -10.36 9.94
N LEU A 47 8.07 -9.71 9.24
CA LEU A 47 6.72 -10.23 9.05
C LEU A 47 6.72 -11.32 7.97
N LYS A 48 6.59 -12.58 8.39
CA LYS A 48 6.60 -13.75 7.50
C LYS A 48 5.26 -14.04 6.82
N GLU A 49 4.17 -13.67 7.47
CA GLU A 49 2.82 -14.10 7.08
C GLU A 49 1.97 -12.85 6.83
N ASN A 50 2.06 -12.36 5.61
CA ASN A 50 1.14 -11.36 5.07
C ASN A 50 0.46 -12.03 3.88
N SER A 51 -0.46 -12.97 4.15
CA SER A 51 -1.28 -13.50 3.08
C SER A 51 -2.12 -12.35 2.54
N GLU A 52 -1.86 -11.95 1.29
CA GLU A 52 -2.68 -10.98 0.57
C GLU A 52 -4.16 -11.44 0.58
N GLU A 53 -4.38 -12.76 0.57
CA GLU A 53 -5.70 -13.39 0.65
C GLU A 53 -6.40 -13.10 1.98
N ASP A 54 -5.69 -13.10 3.12
CA ASP A 54 -6.28 -12.78 4.42
C ASP A 54 -6.69 -11.31 4.50
N TRP A 55 -5.87 -10.42 3.95
CA TRP A 55 -6.21 -9.00 3.87
C TRP A 55 -7.40 -8.77 2.94
N LEU A 56 -7.40 -9.39 1.75
CA LEU A 56 -8.50 -9.30 0.78
C LEU A 56 -9.81 -9.85 1.36
N ARG A 57 -9.76 -11.01 2.01
CA ARG A 57 -10.92 -11.63 2.68
C ARG A 57 -11.48 -10.72 3.77
N LYS A 58 -10.61 -10.08 4.56
CA LYS A 58 -11.03 -9.10 5.58
C LYS A 58 -11.63 -7.86 4.95
N ALA A 59 -10.99 -7.28 3.94
CA ALA A 59 -11.46 -6.10 3.23
C ALA A 59 -12.82 -6.35 2.56
N ASN A 60 -13.01 -7.52 1.92
CA ASN A 60 -14.28 -7.93 1.32
C ASN A 60 -15.39 -8.04 2.37
N LYS A 61 -15.10 -8.69 3.52
CA LYS A 61 -16.06 -8.79 4.64
C LYS A 61 -16.45 -7.43 5.22
N GLU A 62 -15.51 -6.47 5.27
CA GLU A 62 -15.81 -5.10 5.71
C GLU A 62 -16.64 -4.32 4.68
N HIS A 63 -16.36 -4.52 3.38
CA HIS A 63 -17.11 -3.93 2.27
C HIS A 63 -18.56 -4.40 2.16
N GLU A 64 -18.89 -5.62 2.62
CA GLU A 64 -20.28 -6.11 2.72
C GLU A 64 -21.16 -5.19 3.59
N ASN A 65 -20.58 -4.38 4.49
CA ASN A 65 -21.33 -3.46 5.35
C ASN A 65 -21.64 -2.09 4.69
N TYR A 66 -21.13 -1.80 3.50
CA TYR A 66 -21.27 -0.48 2.84
C TYR A 66 -21.89 -0.54 1.43
N GLY A 67 -22.55 -1.64 1.05
CA GLY A 67 -23.30 -1.73 -0.19
C GLY A 67 -24.70 -1.11 -0.06
N VAL A 68 -25.05 -0.14 -0.92
CA VAL A 68 -26.43 0.39 -1.05
C VAL A 68 -27.40 -0.71 -1.53
N THR A 69 -26.89 -1.80 -2.09
CA THR A 69 -27.62 -3.03 -2.44
C THR A 69 -26.67 -4.21 -2.19
N GLY A 70 -26.87 -4.98 -1.12
CA GLY A 70 -25.93 -5.99 -0.64
C GLY A 70 -25.73 -7.19 -1.57
N GLN A 71 -24.92 -7.04 -2.61
CA GLN A 71 -24.36 -8.18 -3.33
C GLN A 71 -23.05 -8.63 -2.66
N PRO A 72 -22.96 -9.91 -2.24
CA PRO A 72 -21.73 -10.44 -1.66
C PRO A 72 -20.63 -10.52 -2.73
N ASN A 73 -19.40 -10.17 -2.34
CA ASN A 73 -18.24 -10.24 -3.22
C ASN A 73 -17.69 -11.68 -3.20
N TYR A 74 -17.68 -12.39 -4.34
CA TYR A 74 -17.34 -13.82 -4.43
C TYR A 74 -15.82 -14.11 -4.54
N PHE A 75 -14.99 -13.23 -3.97
CA PHE A 75 -13.55 -13.44 -3.85
C PHE A 75 -13.17 -13.67 -2.40
#